data_AF-A0A2X3ISE0-F1
#
_entry.id   AF-A0A2X3ISE0-F1
#
_cell.length_a   1.000
_cell.length_b   1.000
_cell.length_c   1.000
_cell.angle_alpha   90.00
_cell.angle_beta   90.00
_cell.angle_gamma   90.00
#
_symmetry.space_group_name_H-M   'P 1'
#
loop_
_entity.id
_entity.type
_entity.pdbx_description
1 polymer ?
#
loop_
_entity_poly.entity_id
_entity_poly.type
_entity_poly.pdbx_seq_one_letter_code
_entity_poly.pdbx_strand_id
1 'polypeptide(L)'
;MVKAKGNVNIEIVGKRIKLPKLGLVKIENSRNVDGNIKRVTVSRTQSGKYFASILCDVNIQELPKIGKKVGVDVGLKTFAVCSDGYEEANPKHFRKAEKRLIKLQRDLARKEYNSKNYHKNRIDC
;
A
#
# COMPACT_ATOMS: atom_id res chain seq x y z
N MET A 1 1.98 -24.21 -2.63
CA MET A 1 3.24 -23.66 -3.20
C MET A 1 2.87 -22.82 -4.40
N VAL A 2 3.14 -21.52 -4.36
CA VAL A 2 2.91 -20.61 -5.48
C VAL A 2 4.19 -20.53 -6.29
N LYS A 3 4.20 -21.13 -7.48
CA LYS A 3 5.37 -21.15 -8.38
C LYS A 3 5.27 -20.01 -9.37
N ALA A 4 6.31 -19.17 -9.45
CA ALA A 4 6.48 -18.22 -10.56
C ALA A 4 6.80 -18.99 -11.86
N LYS A 5 5.94 -18.92 -12.89
CA LYS A 5 6.28 -19.31 -14.26
C LYS A 5 6.87 -18.11 -15.00
N GLY A 6 8.14 -17.86 -14.73
CA GLY A 6 9.04 -16.94 -15.44
C GLY A 6 10.46 -17.36 -15.09
N ASN A 7 11.47 -16.98 -15.86
CA ASN A 7 12.90 -17.37 -15.70
C ASN A 7 13.57 -16.94 -14.37
N VAL A 8 12.80 -16.71 -13.31
CA VAL A 8 13.22 -16.15 -12.04
C VAL A 8 12.62 -17.01 -10.92
N ASN A 9 13.48 -17.72 -10.18
CA ASN A 9 13.12 -18.68 -9.13
C ASN A 9 12.61 -17.95 -7.86
N ILE A 10 11.41 -17.37 -7.93
CA ILE A 10 10.74 -16.66 -6.84
C ILE A 10 9.60 -17.54 -6.30
N GLU A 11 9.66 -17.83 -5.01
CA GLU A 11 8.66 -18.64 -4.31
C GLU A 11 8.43 -18.10 -2.91
N ILE A 12 7.18 -18.14 -2.44
CA ILE A 12 6.85 -17.85 -1.04
C ILE A 12 6.67 -19.19 -0.32
N VAL A 13 7.46 -19.40 0.74
CA VAL A 13 7.46 -20.61 1.56
C VAL A 13 7.18 -20.20 3.01
N GLY A 14 5.92 -20.29 3.42
CA GLY A 14 5.47 -19.84 4.73
C GLY A 14 5.73 -18.34 4.94
N LYS A 15 6.51 -17.99 5.97
CA LYS A 15 6.91 -16.60 6.29
C LYS A 15 8.25 -16.19 5.65
N ARG A 16 8.61 -16.80 4.51
CA ARG A 16 9.86 -16.53 3.79
C ARG A 16 9.59 -16.40 2.30
N ILE A 17 10.37 -15.56 1.64
CA ILE A 17 10.41 -15.44 0.18
C ILE A 17 11.78 -15.85 -0.34
N LYS A 18 11.79 -16.71 -1.35
CA LYS A 18 12.98 -17.07 -2.09
C LYS A 18 13.21 -16.02 -3.17
N LEU A 19 14.37 -15.39 -3.14
CA LEU A 19 14.82 -14.44 -4.14
C LEU A 19 16.02 -15.03 -4.90
N PRO A 20 16.20 -14.71 -6.19
CA PRO A 20 17.20 -15.37 -7.04
C PRO A 20 18.65 -15.25 -6.53
N LYS A 21 19.02 -14.09 -5.98
CA LYS A 21 20.38 -13.81 -5.51
C LYS A 21 20.54 -13.86 -3.99
N LEU A 22 19.45 -13.63 -3.25
CA LEU A 22 19.47 -13.51 -1.78
C LEU A 22 19.03 -14.79 -1.07
N GLY A 23 18.52 -15.77 -1.81
CA GLY A 23 17.98 -16.99 -1.21
C GLY A 23 16.71 -16.71 -0.40
N LEU A 24 16.52 -17.44 0.69
CA LEU A 24 15.33 -17.35 1.54
C LEU A 24 15.44 -16.17 2.52
N VAL A 25 14.58 -15.16 2.34
CA VAL A 25 14.49 -13.98 3.19
C VAL A 25 13.19 -14.04 4.01
N LYS A 26 13.28 -13.77 5.32
CA LYS A 26 12.09 -13.70 6.18
C LYS A 26 11.25 -12.49 5.81
N ILE A 27 9.95 -12.69 5.65
CA ILE A 27 8.99 -11.62 5.37
C ILE A 27 7.76 -11.75 6.28
N GLU A 28 7.12 -10.62 6.56
CA GLU A 28 5.80 -10.60 7.15
C GLU A 28 4.78 -10.39 6.03
N ASN A 29 3.96 -11.40 5.76
CA ASN A 29 2.98 -11.34 4.67
C ASN A 29 1.76 -10.54 5.11
N SER A 30 1.54 -9.38 4.48
CA SER A 30 0.31 -8.60 4.73
C SER A 30 -0.93 -9.26 4.12
N ARG A 31 -0.76 -10.00 3.02
CA ARG A 31 -1.82 -10.71 2.29
C ARG A 31 -1.27 -12.02 1.74
N ASN A 32 -2.14 -13.01 1.60
CA ASN A 32 -1.82 -14.22 0.85
C ASN A 32 -1.69 -13.86 -0.64
N VAL A 33 -0.70 -14.43 -1.30
CA VAL A 33 -0.48 -14.24 -2.73
C VAL A 33 -1.09 -15.42 -3.44
N ASP A 34 -2.16 -15.17 -4.19
CA ASP A 34 -2.77 -16.14 -5.07
C ASP A 34 -2.16 -16.03 -6.47
N GLY A 35 -2.24 -17.10 -7.26
CA GLY A 35 -1.81 -17.06 -8.67
C GLY A 35 -0.29 -17.06 -8.90
N ASN A 36 0.15 -16.66 -10.10
CA ASN A 36 1.56 -16.77 -10.50
C ASN A 36 2.33 -15.48 -10.24
N ILE A 37 3.45 -15.55 -9.51
CA ILE A 37 4.31 -14.38 -9.27
C ILE A 37 5.09 -14.04 -10.54
N LYS A 38 5.00 -12.78 -10.99
CA LYS A 38 5.73 -12.24 -12.15
C LYS A 38 7.00 -11.50 -11.76
N ARG A 39 6.92 -10.66 -10.74
CA ARG A 39 8.02 -9.75 -10.34
C ARG A 39 7.95 -9.48 -8.86
N VAL A 40 9.12 -9.34 -8.23
CA VAL A 40 9.25 -8.80 -6.89
C VAL A 40 10.17 -7.60 -6.93
N THR A 41 9.70 -6.47 -6.40
CA THR A 41 10.50 -5.26 -6.23
C THR A 41 10.79 -5.09 -4.75
N VAL A 42 12.07 -5.11 -4.39
CA VAL A 42 12.51 -4.82 -3.02
C VAL A 42 12.91 -3.35 -2.94
N SER A 43 12.28 -2.59 -2.05
CA SER A 43 12.59 -1.20 -1.78
C SER A 43 13.02 -1.01 -0.32
N ARG A 44 13.83 0.02 -0.08
CA ARG A 44 14.26 0.43 1.25
C ARG A 44 13.79 1.86 1.49
N THR A 45 13.07 2.09 2.58
CA THR A 45 12.69 3.45 2.98
C THR A 45 13.84 4.16 3.67
N GLN A 46 13.76 5.48 3.77
CA GLN A 46 14.78 6.28 4.47
C GLN A 46 14.94 5.88 5.94
N SER A 47 13.86 5.41 6.59
CA SER A 47 13.90 4.85 7.95
C SER A 47 14.59 3.48 8.05
N GLY A 48 15.12 2.95 6.94
CA GLY A 48 15.86 1.68 6.89
C GLY A 48 14.98 0.44 6.83
N LYS A 49 13.66 0.58 6.69
CA LYS A 49 12.74 -0.56 6.55
C LYS A 49 12.76 -1.07 5.11
N TYR A 50 12.69 -2.39 4.96
CA TYR A 50 12.61 -3.04 3.65
C TYR A 50 11.18 -3.48 3.36
N PHE A 51 10.74 -3.25 2.13
CA PHE A 51 9.43 -3.69 1.64
C PHE A 51 9.63 -4.51 0.36
N ALA A 52 8.78 -5.53 0.17
CA ALA A 52 8.75 -6.36 -1.02
C ALA A 52 7.38 -6.23 -1.68
N SER A 53 7.33 -5.59 -2.84
CA SER A 53 6.12 -5.50 -3.67
C SER A 53 6.09 -6.66 -4.64
N ILE A 54 5.05 -7.48 -4.55
CA ILE A 54 4.90 -8.72 -5.33
C ILE A 54 3.82 -8.50 -6.39
N LEU A 55 4.20 -8.57 -7.65
CA LEU A 55 3.27 -8.57 -8.79
C LEU A 55 2.90 -10.01 -9.11
N CYS A 56 1.61 -10.32 -9.08
CA CYS A 56 1.06 -11.65 -9.38
C CYS A 56 -0.07 -11.56 -10.41
N ASP A 57 -0.17 -12.59 -11.24
CA ASP A 57 -1.33 -12.83 -12.09
C ASP A 57 -2.31 -13.70 -11.33
N VAL A 58 -3.49 -13.15 -11.08
CA VAL A 58 -4.60 -13.86 -10.43
C VAL A 58 -5.75 -13.93 -11.42
N ASN A 59 -6.38 -15.10 -11.52
CA ASN A 59 -7.63 -15.20 -12.24
C ASN A 59 -8.74 -14.59 -11.37
N ILE A 60 -9.28 -13.45 -11.80
CA ILE A 60 -10.34 -12.75 -11.07
C ILE A 60 -11.66 -13.41 -11.49
N GLN A 61 -12.34 -14.06 -10.55
CA GLN A 61 -13.65 -14.61 -10.81
C GLN A 61 -14.64 -13.46 -11.07
N GLU A 62 -15.23 -13.45 -12.26
CA GLU A 62 -16.27 -12.47 -12.59
C GLU A 62 -17.49 -12.72 -11.69
N LEU A 63 -17.97 -11.65 -11.06
CA LEU A 63 -19.23 -11.67 -10.35
C LEU A 63 -20.39 -11.82 -11.34
N PRO A 64 -21.50 -12.47 -10.95
CA PRO A 64 -22.67 -12.59 -11.82
C PRO A 64 -23.15 -11.20 -12.24
N LYS A 65 -23.43 -11.03 -13.53
CA LYS A 65 -23.93 -9.76 -14.07
C LYS A 65 -25.34 -9.51 -13.55
N ILE A 66 -25.51 -8.41 -12.82
CA ILE A 66 -26.81 -7.93 -12.36
C ILE A 66 -27.32 -6.90 -13.38
N GLY A 67 -28.60 -6.96 -13.76
CA GLY A 67 -29.22 -5.98 -14.67
C GLY A 67 -29.44 -4.59 -14.06
N LYS A 68 -29.14 -4.42 -12.77
CA LYS A 68 -29.25 -3.16 -12.03
C LYS A 68 -28.03 -2.29 -12.33
N LYS A 69 -28.27 -1.08 -12.82
CA LYS A 69 -27.26 -0.04 -12.97
C LYS A 69 -27.49 1.01 -11.88
N VAL A 70 -26.43 1.41 -11.20
CA VAL A 70 -26.47 2.47 -10.17
C VAL A 70 -25.44 3.53 -10.59
N GLY A 71 -25.89 4.78 -10.70
CA GLY A 71 -24.98 5.91 -10.88
C GLY A 71 -24.37 6.27 -9.54
N VAL A 72 -23.05 6.47 -9.49
CA VAL A 72 -22.32 6.88 -8.29
C VAL A 72 -21.75 8.27 -8.53
N ASP A 73 -22.22 9.26 -7.77
CA ASP A 73 -21.64 10.60 -7.73
C ASP A 73 -20.74 10.73 -6.50
N VAL A 74 -19.54 11.29 -6.68
CA VAL A 74 -18.53 11.41 -5.61
C VAL A 74 -18.25 12.88 -5.31
N GLY A 75 -18.34 13.25 -4.04
CA GLY A 75 -18.35 14.65 -3.63
C GLY A 75 -17.40 15.00 -2.49
N LEU A 76 -17.20 16.31 -2.30
CA LEU A 76 -16.44 16.84 -1.16
C LEU A 76 -17.29 16.90 0.13
N LYS A 77 -18.60 17.10 0.00
CA LYS A 77 -19.54 17.17 1.14
C LYS A 77 -19.95 15.76 1.60
N THR A 78 -20.38 14.94 0.64
CA THR A 78 -20.76 13.53 0.80
C THR A 78 -19.79 12.70 -0.05
N PHE A 79 -19.26 11.60 0.49
CA PHE A 79 -18.19 10.84 -0.19
C PHE A 79 -18.70 10.16 -1.45
N ALA A 80 -19.84 9.48 -1.35
CA ALA A 80 -20.51 8.85 -2.47
C ALA A 80 -22.03 8.94 -2.30
N VAL A 81 -22.73 9.31 -3.35
CA VAL A 81 -24.20 9.27 -3.45
C VAL A 81 -24.56 8.37 -4.61
N CYS A 82 -25.39 7.37 -4.34
CA CYS A 82 -25.85 6.42 -5.33
C CYS A 82 -27.27 6.75 -5.78
N SER A 83 -27.58 6.49 -7.06
CA SER A 83 -28.91 6.74 -7.62
C SER A 83 -30.04 5.91 -7.00
N ASP A 84 -29.71 4.91 -6.16
CA ASP A 84 -30.68 4.11 -5.39
C ASP A 84 -30.91 4.65 -3.96
N GLY A 85 -30.40 5.85 -3.67
CA GLY A 85 -30.60 6.53 -2.39
C GLY A 85 -29.57 6.19 -1.31
N TYR A 86 -28.56 5.38 -1.62
CA TYR A 86 -27.44 5.14 -0.70
C TYR A 86 -26.53 6.36 -0.64
N GLU A 87 -26.17 6.78 0.57
CA GLU A 87 -25.22 7.88 0.80
C GLU A 87 -24.13 7.48 1.79
N GLU A 88 -22.88 7.75 1.44
CA GLU A 88 -21.73 7.58 2.31
C GLU A 88 -21.22 8.96 2.76
N ALA A 89 -21.19 9.20 4.07
CA ALA A 89 -20.69 10.46 4.62
C ALA A 89 -19.17 10.59 4.41
N ASN A 90 -18.67 11.80 4.15
CA ASN A 90 -17.23 12.02 4.02
C ASN A 90 -16.52 12.00 5.40
N PRO A 91 -15.65 11.01 5.69
CA PRO A 91 -14.95 10.91 6.98
C PRO A 91 -13.85 11.98 7.17
N LYS A 92 -13.55 12.77 6.12
CA LYS A 92 -12.60 13.90 6.12
C LYS A 92 -11.20 13.51 6.63
N HIS A 93 -10.76 12.28 6.39
CA HIS A 93 -9.43 11.79 6.79
C HIS A 93 -8.30 12.67 6.25
N PHE A 94 -8.44 13.13 5.00
CA PHE A 94 -7.47 14.02 4.35
C PHE A 94 -7.22 15.29 5.16
N ARG A 95 -8.28 16.02 5.54
CA ARG A 95 -8.14 17.29 6.31
C ARG A 95 -7.49 17.07 7.68
N LYS A 96 -7.77 15.93 8.34
CA LYS A 96 -7.12 15.59 9.63
C LYS A 96 -5.63 15.31 9.42
N ALA A 97 -5.28 14.53 8.39
CA ALA A 97 -3.90 14.22 8.05
C ALA A 97 -3.12 15.47 7.62
N GLU A 98 -3.73 16.34 6.81
CA GLU A 98 -3.16 17.61 6.34
C GLU A 98 -2.81 18.54 7.50
N LYS A 99 -3.72 18.77 8.45
CA LYS A 99 -3.45 19.58 9.64
C LYS A 99 -2.27 19.03 10.45
N ARG A 100 -2.20 17.70 10.59
CA ARG A 100 -1.08 17.04 11.28
C ARG A 100 0.22 17.22 10.52
N LEU A 101 0.22 17.05 9.20
CA LEU A 101 1.38 17.24 8.34
C LEU A 101 1.93 18.67 8.42
N ILE A 102 1.06 19.67 8.30
CA ILE A 102 1.44 21.09 8.43
C ILE A 102 2.11 21.37 9.78
N LYS A 103 1.56 20.83 10.88
CA LYS A 103 2.15 21.00 12.21
C LYS A 103 3.56 20.38 12.27
N LEU A 104 3.71 19.15 11.79
CA LEU A 104 5.00 18.46 11.79
C LEU A 104 6.05 19.17 10.92
N GLN A 105 5.65 19.68 9.75
CA GLN A 105 6.52 20.47 8.88
C GLN A 105 6.98 21.77 9.55
N ARG A 106 6.07 22.49 10.24
CA ARG A 106 6.44 23.69 11.03
C ARG A 106 7.39 23.37 12.18
N ASP A 107 7.13 22.27 12.90
CA ASP A 107 7.98 21.84 14.00
C ASP A 107 9.39 21.45 13.52
N LEU A 108 9.50 20.86 12.32
CA LEU A 108 10.77 20.55 11.66
C LEU A 108 11.53 21.80 11.22
N ALA A 109 10.84 22.79 10.63
CA ALA A 109 11.44 24.03 10.15
C ALA A 109 12.09 24.86 11.28
N ARG A 110 11.64 24.68 12.53
CA ARG A 110 12.24 25.31 13.72
C ARG A 110 13.44 24.55 14.29
N LYS A 111 13.78 23.37 13.76
CA LYS A 111 14.95 22.61 14.22
C LYS A 111 16.20 23.08 13.49
N GLU A 112 17.29 23.18 14.24
CA GLU A 112 18.61 23.39 13.69
C GLU A 112 18.93 22.26 12.70
N TYR A 113 19.28 22.66 11.48
CA TYR A 113 19.58 21.74 10.39
C TYR A 113 20.65 20.73 10.82
N ASN A 114 20.42 19.45 10.51
CA ASN A 114 21.32 18.34 10.84
C ASN A 114 21.50 18.01 12.34
N SER A 115 20.79 18.68 13.25
CA SER A 115 20.77 18.29 14.68
C SER A 115 20.11 16.92 14.90
N LYS A 116 20.40 16.27 16.04
CA LYS A 116 19.73 15.00 16.41
C LYS A 116 18.20 15.14 16.45
N ASN A 117 17.71 16.31 16.88
CA ASN A 117 16.28 16.62 16.95
C ASN A 117 15.67 16.90 15.56
N TYR A 118 16.45 17.40 14.61
CA TYR A 118 16.04 17.55 13.21
C TYR A 118 15.78 16.19 12.57
N HIS A 119 16.74 15.26 12.67
CA HIS A 119 16.57 13.90 12.13
C HIS A 119 15.41 13.14 12.79
N LYS A 120 15.21 13.33 14.11
CA LYS A 120 14.07 12.72 14.82
C LYS A 120 12.71 13.20 14.32
N ASN A 121 12.60 14.49 13.97
CA ASN A 121 11.34 15.11 13.55
C ASN A 121 11.13 15.06 12.03
N ARG A 122 12.13 14.65 11.27
CA ARG A 122 12.04 14.54 9.82
C ARG A 122 11.08 13.39 9.50
N ILE A 123 10.05 13.72 8.72
CA ILE A 123 9.15 12.70 8.18
C ILE A 123 9.93 12.00 7.07
N ASP A 124 10.34 10.76 7.33
CA ASP A 124 10.95 9.90 6.32
C ASP A 124 9.84 9.39 5.40
N CYS A 125 9.98 9.68 4.11
CA CYS A 125 9.13 9.14 3.04
C CYS A 125 9.67 7.78 2.56
#